data_AF-A0AAN9XNY2-F1
#
_entry.id   AF-A0AAN9XNY2-F1
#
_cell.length_a   1.000
_cell.length_b   1.000
_cell.length_c   1.000
_cell.angle_alpha   90.00
_cell.angle_beta   90.00
_cell.angle_gamma   90.00
#
_symmetry.space_group_name_H-M   'P 1'
#
loop_
_entity.id
_entity.type
_entity.pdbx_description
1 polymer ?
#
loop_
_entity_poly.entity_id
_entity_poly.type
_entity_poly.pdbx_seq_one_letter_code
_entity_poly.pdbx_strand_id
1 'polypeptide(L)'
;MELFVGQEQLDLLDKACFGRPVRTVDKDKHWFQLSFEEAFYLCDSLKCLKINGSHTCPQNDEDLWHYLKSQKETFPYFHKAYSHLRLKNWVVRQTIRADISKELKAPTFETKSIIGS
;
A
#
# COMPACT_ATOMS: atom_id res chain seq x y z
N MET A 1 3.30 2.80 -6.42
CA MET A 1 3.53 4.23 -6.12
C MET A 1 4.62 4.33 -5.07
N GLU A 2 5.59 5.22 -5.25
CA GLU A 2 6.74 5.35 -4.33
C GLU A 2 6.64 6.63 -3.52
N LEU A 3 6.90 6.53 -2.23
CA LEU A 3 6.87 7.64 -1.29
C LEU A 3 8.23 7.79 -0.63
N PHE A 4 8.69 9.03 -0.53
CA PHE A 4 9.82 9.39 0.31
C PHE A 4 9.34 9.55 1.75
N VAL A 5 9.90 8.78 2.67
CA VAL A 5 9.49 8.76 4.08
C VAL A 5 10.71 8.86 4.98
N GLY A 6 10.54 9.41 6.20
CA GLY A 6 11.57 9.30 7.23
C GLY A 6 11.58 7.89 7.86
N GLN A 7 12.63 7.58 8.60
CA GLN A 7 12.80 6.26 9.25
C GLN A 7 11.63 5.91 10.16
N GLU A 8 11.16 6.86 10.98
CA GLU A 8 10.06 6.63 11.91
C GLU A 8 8.74 6.35 11.18
N GLN A 9 8.46 7.09 10.10
CA GLN A 9 7.27 6.87 9.26
C GLN A 9 7.35 5.52 8.54
N LEU A 10 8.55 5.12 8.09
CA LEU A 10 8.77 3.80 7.48
C LEU A 10 8.46 2.68 8.48
N ASP A 11 8.98 2.78 9.71
CA ASP A 11 8.74 1.78 10.75
C ASP A 11 7.26 1.70 11.12
N LEU A 12 6.56 2.84 11.16
CA LEU A 12 5.12 2.89 11.41
C LEU A 12 4.33 2.22 10.29
N LEU A 13 4.63 2.54 9.02
CA LEU A 13 3.96 1.95 7.86
C LEU A 13 4.21 0.45 7.78
N ASP A 14 5.44 0.00 8.05
CA ASP A 14 5.80 -1.41 8.06
C ASP A 14 5.06 -2.17 9.19
N LYS A 15 5.03 -1.62 10.41
CA LYS A 15 4.27 -2.18 11.54
C LYS A 15 2.77 -2.23 11.28
N ALA A 16 2.21 -1.16 10.71
CA ALA A 16 0.79 -1.10 10.31
C ALA A 16 0.49 -1.93 9.04
N CYS A 17 1.49 -2.61 8.52
CA CYS A 17 1.41 -3.50 7.38
C CYS A 17 0.94 -2.86 6.08
N PHE A 18 1.25 -1.58 5.87
CA PHE A 18 1.09 -0.93 4.57
C PHE A 18 2.32 -1.18 3.72
N GLY A 19 2.14 -1.41 2.42
CA GLY A 19 3.21 -1.41 1.42
C GLY A 19 4.41 -2.31 1.72
N ARG A 20 5.55 -1.90 1.16
CA ARG A 20 6.86 -2.54 1.35
C ARG A 20 7.97 -1.49 1.33
N PRO A 21 8.96 -1.59 2.24
CA PRO A 21 10.15 -0.75 2.17
C PRO A 21 11.01 -1.11 0.95
N VAL A 22 11.52 -0.10 0.25
CA VAL A 22 12.44 -0.25 -0.88
C VAL A 22 13.85 0.01 -0.37
N ARG A 23 14.72 -1.00 -0.48
CA ARG A 23 16.13 -0.88 -0.08
C ARG A 23 16.89 -0.10 -1.14
N THR A 24 17.36 1.09 -0.79
CA THR A 24 18.26 1.89 -1.63
C THR A 24 19.70 1.76 -1.17
N VAL A 25 20.63 2.06 -2.09
CA VAL A 25 22.08 2.11 -1.80
C VAL A 25 22.42 3.33 -0.93
N ASP A 26 21.59 4.37 -0.99
CA ASP A 26 21.71 5.59 -0.21
C ASP A 26 21.02 5.40 1.15
N LYS A 27 21.80 5.43 2.24
CA LYS A 27 21.35 5.17 3.62
C LYS A 27 20.45 6.26 4.19
N ASP A 28 20.46 7.44 3.58
CA ASP A 28 19.74 8.61 4.09
C ASP A 28 18.39 8.82 3.40
N LYS A 29 18.06 8.00 2.40
CA LYS A 29 16.83 8.11 1.61
C LYS A 29 15.99 6.84 1.72
N HIS A 30 14.94 6.88 2.54
CA HIS A 30 14.05 5.75 2.70
C HIS A 30 12.86 5.85 1.76
N TRP A 31 12.75 4.87 0.86
CA TRP A 31 11.66 4.78 -0.08
C TRP A 31 10.67 3.71 0.37
N PHE A 32 9.39 4.02 0.21
CA PHE A 32 8.32 3.12 0.56
C PHE A 32 7.38 2.94 -0.61
N GLN A 33 7.20 1.69 -1.03
CA GLN A 33 6.32 1.37 -2.14
C GLN A 33 4.94 1.00 -1.61
N LEU A 34 3.93 1.74 -2.05
CA LEU A 34 2.53 1.46 -1.80
C LEU A 34 1.83 1.00 -3.08
N SER A 35 0.81 0.15 -2.93
CA SER A 35 -0.18 -0.06 -3.97
C SER A 35 -1.06 1.19 -4.14
N PHE A 36 -1.79 1.28 -5.25
CA PHE A 36 -2.73 2.38 -5.46
C PHE A 36 -3.86 2.37 -4.43
N GLU A 37 -4.36 1.18 -4.08
CA GLU A 37 -5.41 0.99 -3.08
C GLU A 37 -4.93 1.44 -1.69
N GLU A 38 -3.69 1.12 -1.32
CA GLU A 38 -3.08 1.52 -0.05
C GLU A 38 -2.84 3.03 0.03
N ALA A 39 -2.27 3.61 -1.03
CA ALA A 39 -1.99 5.04 -1.10
C ALA A 39 -3.27 5.87 -0.99
N PHE A 40 -4.32 5.48 -1.73
CA PHE A 40 -5.61 6.15 -1.66
C PHE A 40 -6.27 5.99 -0.28
N TYR A 41 -6.23 4.80 0.32
CA TYR A 41 -6.78 4.57 1.67
C TYR A 41 -6.09 5.42 2.74
N LEU A 42 -4.77 5.58 2.66
CA LEU A 42 -4.00 6.42 3.60
C LEU A 42 -4.30 7.91 3.43
N CYS A 43 -4.58 8.36 2.20
CA CYS A 43 -4.93 9.75 1.88
C CYS A 43 -6.38 10.08 2.25
N ASP A 44 -7.34 9.29 1.76
CA ASP A 44 -8.77 9.54 1.90
C ASP A 44 -9.33 9.11 3.26
N SER A 45 -9.10 7.85 3.65
CA SER A 45 -9.77 7.26 4.81
C SER A 45 -9.04 7.56 6.13
N LEU A 46 -7.70 7.48 6.13
CA LEU A 46 -6.89 7.76 7.33
C LEU A 46 -6.37 9.20 7.40
N LYS A 47 -6.43 9.96 6.30
CA LYS A 47 -5.95 11.36 6.22
C LYS A 47 -4.55 11.57 6.77
N CYS A 48 -3.72 10.53 6.71
CA CYS A 48 -2.40 10.49 7.31
C CYS A 48 -1.28 10.65 6.27
N LEU A 49 -1.63 10.65 4.99
CA LEU A 49 -0.71 10.85 3.88
C LEU A 49 -1.20 12.00 3.03
N LYS A 50 -0.32 12.96 2.73
CA LYS A 50 -0.55 13.97 1.71
C LYS A 50 0.27 13.61 0.47
N ILE A 51 -0.42 13.23 -0.60
CA ILE A 51 0.22 12.91 -1.86
C ILE A 51 0.44 14.24 -2.60
N ASN A 52 1.61 14.84 -2.41
CA ASN A 52 2.01 16.01 -3.19
C ASN A 52 2.53 15.52 -4.54
N GLY A 53 1.69 15.62 -5.56
CA GLY A 53 2.11 15.46 -6.93
C GLY A 53 3.11 16.51 -7.40
N SER A 54 3.99 16.17 -8.34
CA SER A 54 4.52 17.19 -9.25
C SER A 54 3.38 17.78 -10.10
N HIS A 55 3.63 18.77 -10.95
CA HIS A 55 2.61 19.48 -11.75
C HIS A 55 1.59 18.58 -12.52
N THR A 56 1.84 17.27 -12.64
CA THR A 56 0.97 16.28 -13.30
C THR A 56 0.19 15.38 -12.35
N CYS A 57 0.33 15.53 -11.02
CA CYS A 57 -0.36 14.69 -10.05
C CYS A 57 -1.37 15.51 -9.20
N PRO A 58 -2.57 14.96 -8.97
CA PRO A 58 -3.72 15.60 -8.31
C PRO A 58 -3.45 16.36 -7.01
N GLN A 59 -4.07 17.53 -6.87
CA GLN A 59 -4.05 18.33 -5.62
C GLN A 59 -5.19 17.97 -4.65
N ASN A 60 -6.22 17.26 -5.11
CA ASN A 60 -7.40 16.90 -4.35
C ASN A 60 -7.69 15.39 -4.43
N ASP A 61 -8.41 14.85 -3.44
CA ASP A 61 -8.74 13.42 -3.33
C ASP A 61 -9.57 12.94 -4.54
N GLU A 62 -10.47 13.78 -5.06
CA GLU A 62 -11.31 13.47 -6.23
C GLU A 62 -10.48 13.36 -7.51
N ASP A 63 -9.55 14.28 -7.73
CA ASP A 63 -8.62 14.25 -8.85
C ASP A 63 -7.71 13.00 -8.77
N LEU A 64 -7.27 12.64 -7.55
CA LEU A 64 -6.47 11.44 -7.29
C LEU A 64 -7.27 10.17 -7.61
N TRP A 65 -8.53 10.12 -7.21
CA TRP A 65 -9.42 9.01 -7.54
C TRP A 65 -9.55 8.82 -9.06
N HIS A 66 -9.78 9.90 -9.80
CA HIS A 66 -9.88 9.86 -11.26
C HIS A 66 -8.56 9.43 -11.92
N TYR A 67 -7.44 9.95 -11.44
CA TYR A 67 -6.11 9.54 -11.91
C TYR A 67 -5.88 8.04 -11.70
N LEU A 68 -6.11 7.51 -10.49
CA LEU A 68 -5.89 6.09 -10.19
C LEU A 68 -6.83 5.18 -10.99
N LYS A 69 -8.09 5.62 -11.18
CA LYS A 69 -9.04 4.92 -12.05
C LYS A 69 -8.58 4.89 -13.51
N SER A 70 -7.97 5.97 -14.00
CA SER A 70 -7.41 6.02 -15.36
C SER A 70 -6.20 5.09 -15.54
N GLN A 71 -5.38 4.92 -14.49
CA GLN A 71 -4.20 4.05 -14.52
C GLN A 71 -4.57 2.57 -14.41
N LYS A 72 -5.63 2.26 -13.64
CA LYS A 72 -6.08 0.88 -13.41
C LYS A 72 -7.59 0.84 -13.34
N GLU A 73 -8.24 0.34 -14.38
CA GLU A 73 -9.71 0.27 -14.46
C GLU A 73 -10.33 -0.55 -13.31
N THR A 74 -9.65 -1.58 -12.85
CA THR A 74 -10.10 -2.44 -11.73
C THR A 74 -9.90 -1.82 -10.35
N PHE A 75 -9.24 -0.65 -10.26
CA PHE A 75 -8.93 0.02 -9.00
C PHE A 75 -10.15 0.25 -8.09
N PRO A 76 -11.30 0.77 -8.58
CA PRO A 76 -12.43 1.05 -7.70
C PRO A 76 -12.97 -0.20 -6.98
N TYR A 77 -12.96 -1.35 -7.66
CA TYR A 77 -13.38 -2.62 -7.07
C TYR A 77 -12.40 -3.10 -6.00
N PHE A 78 -11.10 -3.09 -6.32
CA PHE A 78 -10.07 -3.50 -5.37
C PHE A 78 -9.94 -2.56 -4.19
N HIS A 79 -10.05 -1.25 -4.39
CA HIS A 79 -10.05 -0.27 -3.32
C HIS A 79 -11.22 -0.51 -2.37
N LYS A 80 -12.44 -0.70 -2.88
CA LYS A 80 -13.60 -0.99 -2.04
C LYS A 80 -13.39 -2.24 -1.19
N ALA A 81 -12.93 -3.34 -1.80
CA ALA A 81 -12.63 -4.57 -1.06
C ALA A 81 -11.53 -4.36 -0.01
N TYR A 82 -10.45 -3.65 -0.37
CA TYR A 82 -9.34 -3.33 0.51
C TYR A 82 -9.78 -2.49 1.73
N SER A 83 -10.56 -1.43 1.51
CA SER A 83 -11.07 -0.58 2.58
C SER A 83 -11.97 -1.36 3.55
N HIS A 84 -12.84 -2.24 3.04
CA HIS A 84 -13.64 -3.12 3.88
C HIS A 84 -12.80 -4.06 4.76
N LEU A 85 -11.68 -4.57 4.25
CA LEU A 85 -10.76 -5.40 5.02
C LEU A 85 -10.02 -4.58 6.08
N ARG A 86 -9.51 -3.39 5.71
CA ARG A 86 -8.78 -2.53 6.65
C ARG A 86 -9.63 -1.97 7.78
N LEU A 87 -10.90 -1.66 7.53
CA LEU A 87 -11.84 -1.29 8.59
C LEU A 87 -12.03 -2.40 9.64
N LYS A 88 -11.85 -3.66 9.25
CA LYS A 88 -11.87 -4.81 10.17
C LYS A 88 -10.50 -5.12 10.79
N ASN A 89 -9.51 -4.26 10.55
CA ASN A 89 -8.09 -4.49 10.85
C ASN A 89 -7.54 -5.79 10.23
N TRP A 90 -8.15 -6.24 9.13
CA TRP A 90 -7.71 -7.42 8.41
C TRP A 90 -6.67 -7.02 7.38
N VAL A 91 -5.47 -7.57 7.54
CA VAL A 91 -4.36 -7.32 6.65
C VAL A 91 -4.16 -8.52 5.75
N VAL A 92 -4.39 -8.36 4.45
CA VAL A 92 -4.02 -9.36 3.45
C VAL A 92 -2.64 -9.01 2.92
N ARG A 93 -1.58 -9.59 3.48
CA ARG A 93 -0.25 -9.56 2.85
C ARG A 93 -0.10 -10.78 1.95
N GLN A 94 0.25 -10.56 0.69
CA GLN A 94 0.81 -11.64 -0.14
C GLN A 94 2.20 -11.99 0.38
N THR A 95 2.28 -13.02 1.23
CA THR A 95 3.53 -13.63 1.68
C THR A 95 4.10 -14.51 0.58
N ILE A 96 4.67 -13.91 -0.46
CA ILE A 96 5.67 -14.62 -1.25
C ILE A 96 6.96 -14.64 -0.43
N ARG A 97 7.12 -15.70 0.37
CA ARG A 97 8.41 -16.11 0.92
C ARG A 97 9.20 -16.70 -0.25
N ALA A 98 9.90 -15.84 -0.99
CA ALA A 98 10.77 -16.28 -2.06
C ALA A 98 12.00 -16.95 -1.44
N ASP A 99 11.88 -18.26 -1.22
CA ASP A 99 13.03 -19.18 -1.14
C ASP A 99 12.76 -20.45 -1.94
N ILE A 100 11.92 -20.39 -2.97
CA ILE A 100 11.65 -21.54 -3.82
C ILE A 100 12.07 -21.22 -5.24
N SER A 101 13.34 -21.53 -5.50
CA SER A 101 13.72 -22.10 -6.78
C SER A 101 12.78 -23.27 -7.06
N LYS A 102 11.99 -23.11 -8.13
CA LYS A 102 11.18 -24.11 -8.84
C LYS A 102 9.73 -24.33 -8.37
N GLU A 103 8.91 -24.48 -9.41
CA GLU A 103 7.56 -25.01 -9.47
C GLU A 103 6.40 -24.10 -9.05
N LEU A 104 5.61 -23.74 -10.06
CA LEU A 104 4.25 -23.24 -9.98
C LEU A 104 3.39 -24.09 -9.04
N LYS A 105 2.80 -23.45 -8.03
CA LYS A 105 1.48 -23.86 -7.52
C LYS A 105 0.71 -22.64 -7.02
N ALA A 106 -0.57 -22.60 -7.36
CA ALA A 106 -1.47 -21.45 -7.21
C ALA A 106 -1.43 -20.83 -5.80
N PRO A 107 -1.53 -19.49 -5.68
CA PRO A 107 -1.48 -18.82 -4.39
C PRO A 107 -2.68 -19.23 -3.54
N THR A 108 -2.40 -19.91 -2.44
CA THR A 108 -3.38 -20.21 -1.40
C THR A 108 -3.48 -18.98 -0.50
N PHE A 109 -4.65 -18.38 -0.41
CA PHE A 109 -4.90 -17.19 0.41
C PHE A 109 -5.14 -17.63 1.85
N GLU A 110 -4.15 -17.46 2.73
CA GLU A 110 -4.34 -17.57 4.18
C GLU A 110 -4.65 -16.19 4.77
N THR A 111 -5.86 -16.04 5.31
CA THR A 111 -6.25 -14.87 6.11
C THR A 111 -5.79 -15.08 7.55
N LYS A 112 -4.86 -14.25 8.05
CA LYS A 112 -4.55 -14.19 9.49
C LYS A 112 -5.24 -12.98 10.13
N SER A 113 -6.03 -13.25 11.16
CA SER A 113 -6.62 -12.24 12.04
C SER A 113 -5.52 -11.65 12.92
N ILE A 114 -5.29 -10.33 12.84
CA ILE A 114 -4.39 -9.62 13.75
C ILE A 114 -5.24 -9.11 14.92
N ILE A 115 -5.60 -10.02 15.82
CA ILE A 115 -6.11 -9.67 17.15
C ILE A 115 -5.54 -10.70 18.12
N GLY A 116 -4.47 -10.32 18.83
CA GLY A 116 -3.97 -11.04 20.00
C GLY A 116 -4.69 -10.50 21.23
N SER A 117 -5.28 -11.41 22.02
CA SER A 117 -5.68 -11.19 23.42
C SER A 117 -4.49 -11.45 24.33
#